data_AF-A0A7R9X8W9-F1
#
_entry.id   AF-A0A7R9X8W9-F1
#
_cell.length_a   1.000
_cell.length_b   1.000
_cell.length_c   1.000
_cell.angle_alpha   90.00
_cell.angle_beta   90.00
_cell.angle_gamma   90.00
#
_symmetry.space_group_name_H-M   'P 1'
#
loop_
_entity.id
_entity.type
_entity.pdbx_description
1 polymer ?
#
loop_
_entity_poly.entity_id
_entity_poly.type
_entity_poly.pdbx_seq_one_letter_code
_entity_poly.pdbx_strand_id
1 'polypeptide(L)'
;SDLAKDMMNAPNKWWANVVFILLYLVCQVSCWDNDEFEVFDAVEEINKNFYEFLSVPQTGSTSEIKKAFRRLSLVLHPDKNDDPDAESQFRQLATIYDILKDENKRQIYDKVLVEGLPNWRHPIYYFRRVRKLSFYELTALLIVIFTIGQYLFYWASYFEKRLTLDDALNAKLKKIERKKQKGKVSEELEEIRNQAYSQIAKPSGWNLWPFQLVRFVKGSVVAAPEYVQRLKEEVERKKAEKEAALEKEREEERLLEEQKEKKPRRRKAAPIPELNESDYSNIQPVPMNVELKEVVEIDGETHEFASTEVSGSLWTDDDIAMLVKLMKRHPGGVKDRWQNIASAMKRSAYEVAKMACRLKEKGYKYEPSNTSDNETTADVNGDADDSDSDDPSDKWTQKQQKLLENALVQFPKGVEDRWDRIAEIVPGKTKEDCMKRFKYLADYIKQKKR
;
A
#
# COMPACT_ATOMS: atom_id res chain seq x y z
N SER A 1 30.84 -14.39 -27.20
CA SER A 1 29.60 -15.06 -26.76
C SER A 1 28.90 -14.25 -25.70
N ASP A 2 29.53 -13.99 -24.57
CA ASP A 2 28.80 -13.74 -23.31
C ASP A 2 28.36 -12.27 -23.16
N LEU A 3 29.07 -11.34 -23.80
CA LEU A 3 28.64 -9.95 -24.03
C LEU A 3 27.24 -9.83 -24.71
N ALA A 4 26.77 -10.88 -25.39
CA ALA A 4 25.41 -10.94 -25.95
C ALA A 4 24.36 -11.57 -25.01
N LYS A 5 24.78 -12.29 -23.95
CA LYS A 5 23.89 -12.79 -22.90
C LYS A 5 23.56 -11.70 -21.89
N ASP A 6 24.54 -10.89 -21.50
CA ASP A 6 24.35 -9.80 -20.53
C ASP A 6 23.30 -8.79 -21.04
N MET A 7 23.30 -8.50 -22.35
CA MET A 7 22.29 -7.66 -23.01
C MET A 7 20.87 -8.26 -23.00
N MET A 8 20.70 -9.56 -22.74
CA MET A 8 19.39 -10.23 -22.65
C MET A 8 18.91 -10.44 -21.21
N ASN A 9 19.81 -10.36 -20.21
CA ASN A 9 19.50 -10.69 -18.82
C ASN A 9 19.25 -9.46 -17.92
N ALA A 10 19.54 -8.25 -18.41
CA ALA A 10 19.14 -7.02 -17.71
C ALA A 10 17.60 -6.98 -17.60
N PRO A 11 17.02 -6.74 -16.40
CA PRO A 11 15.57 -6.60 -16.26
C PRO A 11 15.12 -5.43 -17.13
N ASN A 12 14.14 -5.68 -18.01
CA ASN A 12 13.83 -4.88 -19.21
C ASN A 12 13.41 -3.41 -18.97
N LYS A 13 14.32 -2.59 -18.43
CA LYS A 13 14.21 -1.14 -18.24
C LYS A 13 14.17 -0.37 -19.57
N TRP A 14 14.10 -1.05 -20.73
CA TRP A 14 13.76 -0.43 -22.00
C TRP A 14 12.42 0.31 -21.93
N TRP A 15 11.40 -0.22 -21.25
CA TRP A 15 10.15 0.53 -21.03
C TRP A 15 10.38 1.78 -20.16
N ALA A 16 11.26 1.71 -19.16
CA ALA A 16 11.59 2.85 -18.30
C ALA A 16 12.36 3.92 -19.09
N ASN A 17 13.30 3.51 -19.95
CA ASN A 17 14.03 4.41 -20.85
C ASN A 17 13.11 5.00 -21.93
N VAL A 18 12.16 4.23 -22.48
CA VAL A 18 11.14 4.73 -23.42
C VAL A 18 10.18 5.70 -22.72
N VAL A 19 9.78 5.42 -21.47
CA VAL A 19 9.00 6.37 -20.65
C VAL A 19 9.82 7.63 -20.36
N PHE A 20 11.11 7.51 -20.04
CA PHE A 20 11.98 8.67 -19.78
C PHE A 20 12.22 9.48 -21.06
N ILE A 21 12.37 8.85 -22.22
CA ILE A 21 12.48 9.50 -23.54
C ILE A 21 11.15 10.15 -23.93
N LEU A 22 10.00 9.50 -23.69
CA LEU A 22 8.68 10.08 -23.94
C LEU A 22 8.41 11.27 -23.01
N LEU A 23 8.75 11.16 -21.73
CA LEU A 23 8.55 12.22 -20.74
C LEU A 23 9.53 13.38 -20.96
N TYR A 24 10.77 13.09 -21.38
CA TYR A 24 11.71 14.09 -21.88
C TYR A 24 11.16 14.77 -23.15
N LEU A 25 10.70 14.03 -24.15
CA LEU A 25 10.08 14.58 -25.37
C LEU A 25 8.86 15.44 -25.05
N VAL A 26 8.00 15.03 -24.11
CA VAL A 26 6.87 15.83 -23.62
C VAL A 26 7.34 17.11 -22.93
N CYS A 27 8.42 17.08 -22.15
CA CYS A 27 9.06 18.26 -21.57
C CYS A 27 9.92 19.08 -22.57
N GLN A 28 10.14 18.58 -23.79
CA GLN A 28 10.79 19.29 -24.90
C GLN A 28 9.78 19.84 -25.91
N VAL A 29 8.50 19.49 -25.80
CA VAL A 29 7.43 20.29 -26.41
C VAL A 29 7.37 21.59 -25.61
N SER A 30 7.66 22.72 -26.27
CA SER A 30 7.35 24.04 -25.71
C SER A 30 5.88 24.07 -25.34
N CYS A 31 5.57 24.11 -24.04
CA CYS A 31 4.22 24.33 -23.57
C CYS A 31 3.75 25.68 -24.12
N TRP A 32 2.62 25.68 -24.84
CA TRP A 32 1.99 26.88 -25.39
C TRP A 32 1.87 27.96 -24.30
N ASP A 33 2.56 29.08 -24.49
CA ASP A 33 2.72 30.09 -23.45
C ASP A 33 1.37 30.69 -23.05
N ASN A 34 1.19 30.88 -21.75
CA ASN A 34 -0.06 31.45 -21.21
C ASN A 34 -0.35 32.85 -21.80
N ASP A 35 0.70 33.61 -22.08
CA ASP A 35 0.65 34.90 -22.79
C ASP A 35 -0.05 34.81 -24.16
N GLU A 36 0.14 33.72 -24.90
CA GLU A 36 -0.48 33.54 -26.22
C GLU A 36 -1.98 33.29 -26.10
N PHE A 37 -2.37 32.48 -25.10
CA PHE A 37 -3.77 32.22 -24.77
C PHE A 37 -4.51 33.45 -24.26
N GLU A 38 -3.87 34.32 -23.46
CA GLU A 38 -4.45 35.59 -23.02
C GLU A 38 -4.72 36.53 -24.20
N VAL A 39 -3.78 36.66 -25.14
CA VAL A 39 -3.97 37.45 -26.35
C VAL A 39 -5.11 36.88 -27.21
N PHE A 40 -5.12 35.56 -27.48
CA PHE A 40 -6.20 34.95 -28.26
C PHE A 40 -7.58 35.07 -27.61
N ASP A 41 -7.67 35.11 -26.28
CA ASP A 41 -8.93 35.26 -25.57
C ASP A 41 -9.42 36.71 -25.60
N ALA A 42 -8.53 37.69 -25.36
CA ALA A 42 -8.86 39.11 -25.43
C ALA A 42 -9.29 39.53 -26.85
N VAL A 43 -8.64 39.03 -27.90
CA VAL A 43 -9.03 39.30 -29.30
C VAL A 43 -10.42 38.73 -29.61
N GLU A 44 -10.75 37.56 -29.07
CA GLU A 44 -12.06 36.93 -29.22
C GLU A 44 -13.17 37.67 -28.44
N GLU A 45 -12.85 38.26 -27.28
CA GLU A 45 -13.79 39.03 -26.44
C GLU A 45 -14.04 40.45 -26.98
N ILE A 46 -12.98 41.17 -27.33
CA ILE A 46 -13.03 42.60 -27.73
C ILE A 46 -13.43 42.76 -29.20
N ASN A 47 -12.95 41.87 -30.08
CA ASN A 47 -13.22 41.84 -31.52
C ASN A 47 -13.10 43.21 -32.24
N LYS A 48 -12.06 43.98 -31.89
CA LYS A 48 -11.70 45.30 -32.45
C LYS A 48 -10.18 45.43 -32.53
N ASN A 49 -9.68 46.34 -33.36
CA ASN A 49 -8.26 46.68 -33.38
C ASN A 49 -7.89 47.48 -32.10
N PHE A 50 -6.95 46.96 -31.32
CA PHE A 50 -6.52 47.53 -30.04
C PHE A 50 -5.80 48.88 -30.21
N TYR A 51 -5.08 49.05 -31.32
CA TYR A 51 -4.39 50.30 -31.66
C TYR A 51 -5.39 51.40 -32.02
N GLU A 52 -6.43 51.08 -32.81
CA GLU A 52 -7.53 51.98 -33.13
C GLU A 52 -8.32 52.38 -31.87
N PHE A 53 -8.61 51.41 -30.98
CA PHE A 53 -9.31 51.65 -29.72
C PHE A 53 -8.56 52.63 -28.79
N LEU A 54 -7.22 52.52 -28.70
CA LEU A 54 -6.42 53.51 -27.98
C LEU A 54 -6.23 54.85 -28.73
N SER A 55 -6.53 54.89 -30.02
CA SER A 55 -6.17 55.98 -30.96
C SER A 55 -4.65 56.18 -31.09
N VAL A 56 -3.88 55.09 -31.20
CA VAL A 56 -2.41 55.09 -31.30
C VAL A 56 -2.00 54.30 -32.55
N PRO A 57 -0.98 54.71 -33.35
CA PRO A 57 -0.52 53.90 -34.47
C PRO A 57 0.12 52.57 -34.01
N GLN A 58 0.07 51.54 -34.86
CA GLN A 58 0.70 50.24 -34.58
C GLN A 58 2.21 50.33 -34.33
N THR A 59 2.89 51.34 -34.88
CA THR A 59 4.31 51.65 -34.65
C THR A 59 4.57 52.46 -33.37
N GLY A 60 3.54 52.78 -32.59
CA GLY A 60 3.63 53.64 -31.39
C GLY A 60 4.49 53.05 -30.28
N SER A 61 5.13 53.91 -29.52
CA SER A 61 5.92 53.53 -28.34
C SER A 61 5.03 53.10 -27.17
N THR A 62 5.57 52.26 -26.28
CA THR A 62 4.93 51.92 -24.99
C THR A 62 4.65 53.18 -24.14
N SER A 63 5.41 54.27 -24.35
CA SER A 63 5.16 55.57 -23.71
C SER A 63 3.88 56.26 -24.21
N GLU A 64 3.51 56.07 -25.49
CA GLU A 64 2.31 56.64 -26.10
C GLU A 64 1.09 55.81 -25.78
N ILE A 65 1.21 54.48 -25.84
CA ILE A 65 0.22 53.51 -25.35
C ILE A 65 -0.17 53.84 -23.89
N LYS A 66 0.82 54.11 -23.02
CA LYS A 66 0.60 54.50 -21.62
C LYS A 66 -0.01 55.89 -21.43
N LYS A 67 0.23 56.85 -22.35
CA LYS A 67 -0.44 58.17 -22.35
C LYS A 67 -1.90 58.04 -22.81
N ALA A 68 -2.14 57.27 -23.88
CA ALA A 68 -3.46 57.04 -24.44
C ALA A 68 -4.38 56.29 -23.48
N PHE A 69 -3.88 55.23 -22.83
CA PHE A 69 -4.56 54.54 -21.75
C PHE A 69 -5.01 55.52 -20.66
N ARG A 70 -4.07 56.29 -20.07
CA ARG A 70 -4.39 57.29 -19.02
C ARG A 70 -5.45 58.31 -19.44
N ARG A 71 -5.45 58.75 -20.69
CA ARG A 71 -6.47 59.65 -21.25
C ARG A 71 -7.85 58.96 -21.27
N LEU A 72 -7.92 57.75 -21.80
CA LEU A 72 -9.18 57.00 -21.94
C LEU A 72 -9.72 56.50 -20.58
N SER A 73 -8.84 56.09 -19.65
CA SER A 73 -9.23 55.65 -18.29
C SER A 73 -9.91 56.74 -17.47
N LEU A 74 -9.69 58.02 -17.80
CA LEU A 74 -10.36 59.15 -17.15
C LEU A 74 -11.74 59.47 -17.76
N VAL A 75 -12.00 59.01 -18.99
CA VAL A 75 -13.26 59.21 -19.73
C VAL A 75 -14.19 58.01 -19.54
N LEU A 76 -13.66 56.80 -19.63
CA LEU A 76 -14.41 55.54 -19.51
C LEU A 76 -14.50 55.04 -18.05
N HIS A 77 -14.26 55.89 -17.05
CA HIS A 77 -14.32 55.48 -15.65
C HIS A 77 -15.78 55.31 -15.21
N PRO A 78 -16.20 54.19 -14.60
CA PRO A 78 -17.61 53.95 -14.23
C PRO A 78 -18.16 54.85 -13.12
N ASP A 79 -17.31 55.62 -12.43
CA ASP A 79 -17.68 56.68 -11.47
C ASP A 79 -17.84 58.07 -12.14
N LYS A 80 -17.67 58.14 -13.48
CA LYS A 80 -17.68 59.40 -14.25
C LYS A 80 -18.43 59.34 -15.58
N ASN A 81 -18.66 58.13 -16.09
CA ASN A 81 -19.54 57.89 -17.22
C ASN A 81 -20.69 56.99 -16.77
N ASP A 82 -21.91 57.53 -16.83
CA ASP A 82 -23.15 56.84 -16.45
C ASP A 82 -23.65 55.86 -17.54
N ASP A 83 -22.93 55.71 -18.66
CA ASP A 83 -23.25 54.71 -19.69
C ASP A 83 -23.31 53.30 -19.08
N PRO A 84 -24.34 52.48 -19.39
CA PRO A 84 -24.45 51.11 -18.87
C PRO A 84 -23.31 50.20 -19.34
N ASP A 85 -22.65 50.53 -20.45
CA ASP A 85 -21.49 49.82 -20.98
C ASP A 85 -20.14 50.32 -20.39
N ALA A 86 -20.12 51.37 -19.57
CA ALA A 86 -18.87 51.99 -19.11
C ALA A 86 -17.94 51.01 -18.39
N GLU A 87 -18.47 50.13 -17.53
CA GLU A 87 -17.67 49.10 -16.84
C GLU A 87 -17.08 48.10 -17.84
N SER A 88 -17.85 47.70 -18.86
CA SER A 88 -17.40 46.79 -19.92
C SER A 88 -16.30 47.43 -20.76
N GLN A 89 -16.48 48.68 -21.20
CA GLN A 89 -15.48 49.43 -21.96
C GLN A 89 -14.21 49.70 -21.14
N PHE A 90 -14.32 49.91 -19.82
CA PHE A 90 -13.17 50.05 -18.93
C PHE A 90 -12.38 48.74 -18.75
N ARG A 91 -13.09 47.60 -18.60
CA ARG A 91 -12.48 46.26 -18.59
C ARG A 91 -11.73 45.99 -19.91
N GLN A 92 -12.37 46.25 -21.05
CA GLN A 92 -11.74 46.14 -22.38
C GLN A 92 -10.50 47.04 -22.50
N LEU A 93 -10.57 48.29 -22.05
CA LEU A 93 -9.44 49.23 -22.05
C LEU A 93 -8.24 48.72 -21.21
N ALA A 94 -8.50 48.10 -20.05
CA ALA A 94 -7.47 47.52 -19.21
C ALA A 94 -6.78 46.33 -19.90
N THR A 95 -7.55 45.36 -20.40
CA THR A 95 -7.03 44.18 -21.13
C THR A 95 -6.21 44.59 -22.36
N ILE A 96 -6.68 45.60 -23.11
CA ILE A 96 -5.95 46.18 -24.25
C ILE A 96 -4.61 46.78 -23.82
N TYR A 97 -4.60 47.55 -22.72
CA TYR A 97 -3.38 48.16 -22.23
C TYR A 97 -2.37 47.12 -21.76
N ASP A 98 -2.78 46.08 -21.04
CA ASP A 98 -1.84 45.06 -20.55
C ASP A 98 -1.22 44.23 -21.68
N ILE A 99 -1.98 43.90 -22.73
CA ILE A 99 -1.46 43.23 -23.94
C ILE A 99 -0.48 44.12 -24.71
N LEU A 100 -0.80 45.41 -24.91
CA LEU A 100 0.06 46.33 -25.66
C LEU A 100 1.22 46.91 -24.84
N LYS A 101 1.22 46.72 -23.51
CA LYS A 101 2.31 47.08 -22.59
C LYS A 101 3.46 46.09 -22.67
N ASP A 102 3.16 44.80 -22.80
CA ASP A 102 4.12 43.72 -22.70
C ASP A 102 4.56 43.27 -24.11
N GLU A 103 5.83 43.49 -24.44
CA GLU A 103 6.38 43.36 -25.80
C GLU A 103 6.11 41.97 -26.44
N ASN A 104 6.16 40.89 -25.65
CA ASN A 104 5.84 39.53 -26.12
C ASN A 104 4.36 39.42 -26.56
N LYS A 105 3.44 39.91 -25.73
CA LYS A 105 1.99 39.87 -25.98
C LYS A 105 1.62 40.76 -27.16
N ARG A 106 2.27 41.92 -27.28
CA ARG A 106 2.19 42.79 -28.46
C ARG A 106 2.62 42.07 -29.74
N GLN A 107 3.77 41.40 -29.76
CA GLN A 107 4.24 40.66 -30.93
C GLN A 107 3.34 39.47 -31.31
N ILE A 108 2.69 38.82 -30.33
CA ILE A 108 1.66 37.81 -30.59
C ILE A 108 0.42 38.48 -31.21
N TYR A 109 -0.02 39.62 -30.67
CA TYR A 109 -1.16 40.37 -31.21
C TYR A 109 -0.91 40.87 -32.64
N ASP A 110 0.29 41.38 -32.93
CA ASP A 110 0.69 41.83 -34.27
C ASP A 110 0.72 40.67 -35.29
N LYS A 111 1.04 39.43 -34.87
CA LYS A 111 0.86 38.23 -35.71
C LYS A 111 -0.62 37.93 -35.94
N VAL A 112 -1.46 37.99 -34.90
CA VAL A 112 -2.92 37.74 -35.01
C VAL A 112 -3.61 38.76 -35.94
N LEU A 113 -3.12 39.99 -36.00
CA LEU A 113 -3.60 41.00 -36.97
C LEU A 113 -3.30 40.63 -38.44
N VAL A 114 -2.27 39.82 -38.70
CA VAL A 114 -1.84 39.41 -40.06
C VAL A 114 -2.37 38.02 -40.45
N GLU A 115 -2.28 37.05 -39.53
CA GLU A 115 -2.62 35.64 -39.77
C GLU A 115 -4.05 35.27 -39.34
N GLY A 116 -4.68 36.11 -38.50
CA GLY A 116 -5.97 35.82 -37.85
C GLY A 116 -5.83 34.97 -36.59
N LEU A 117 -6.98 34.56 -36.02
CA LEU A 117 -7.02 33.64 -34.89
C LEU A 117 -6.78 32.18 -35.34
N PRO A 118 -6.15 31.33 -34.50
CA PRO A 118 -5.86 29.94 -34.83
C PRO A 118 -7.08 29.12 -35.26
N ASN A 119 -7.04 28.64 -36.50
CA ASN A 119 -8.09 27.81 -37.11
C ASN A 119 -8.19 26.42 -36.46
N TRP A 120 -9.33 25.74 -36.64
CA TRP A 120 -9.61 24.38 -36.12
C TRP A 120 -8.59 23.30 -36.50
N ARG A 121 -7.72 23.54 -37.48
CA ARG A 121 -6.62 22.63 -37.86
C ARG A 121 -5.42 22.69 -36.89
N HIS A 122 -5.33 23.72 -36.06
CA HIS A 122 -4.23 23.92 -35.11
C HIS A 122 -4.63 23.38 -33.72
N PRO A 123 -3.75 22.65 -33.01
CA PRO A 123 -4.06 22.12 -31.67
C PRO A 123 -4.52 23.20 -30.67
N ILE A 124 -3.99 24.42 -30.80
CA ILE A 124 -4.34 25.62 -30.02
C ILE A 124 -5.86 25.81 -29.90
N TYR A 125 -6.59 25.63 -31.01
CA TYR A 125 -8.05 25.82 -31.06
C TYR A 125 -8.78 24.93 -30.04
N TYR A 126 -8.36 23.67 -29.94
CA TYR A 126 -8.93 22.71 -28.99
C TYR A 126 -8.48 23.00 -27.57
N PHE A 127 -7.20 23.30 -27.33
CA PHE A 127 -6.71 23.65 -25.99
C PHE A 127 -7.39 24.91 -25.43
N ARG A 128 -7.55 25.96 -26.23
CA ARG A 128 -8.29 27.18 -25.86
C ARG A 128 -9.73 26.88 -25.47
N ARG A 129 -10.41 26.00 -26.22
CA ARG A 129 -11.81 25.60 -25.93
C ARG A 129 -11.93 24.69 -24.70
N VAL A 130 -10.99 23.77 -24.49
CA VAL A 130 -10.95 22.88 -23.31
C VAL A 130 -10.61 23.66 -22.04
N ARG A 131 -9.77 24.71 -22.11
CA ARG A 131 -9.43 25.60 -20.99
C ARG A 131 -10.61 26.45 -20.51
N LYS A 132 -11.52 26.85 -21.41
CA LYS A 132 -12.77 27.56 -21.09
C LYS A 132 -13.92 26.63 -20.66
N LEU A 133 -13.73 25.32 -20.72
CA LEU A 133 -14.75 24.31 -20.45
C LEU A 133 -14.98 24.13 -18.94
N SER A 134 -16.23 24.01 -18.51
CA SER A 134 -16.56 23.76 -17.11
C SER A 134 -16.08 22.38 -16.65
N PHE A 135 -15.77 22.22 -15.36
CA PHE A 135 -15.40 20.92 -14.79
C PHE A 135 -16.46 19.84 -15.07
N TYR A 136 -17.74 20.20 -15.04
CA TYR A 136 -18.85 19.29 -15.37
C TYR A 136 -18.80 18.84 -16.84
N GLU A 137 -18.56 19.75 -17.77
CA GLU A 137 -18.44 19.44 -19.20
C GLU A 137 -17.20 18.58 -19.48
N LEU A 138 -16.08 18.86 -18.81
CA LEU A 138 -14.84 18.08 -18.90
C LEU A 138 -15.04 16.66 -18.35
N THR A 139 -15.73 16.48 -17.22
CA THR A 139 -16.07 15.15 -16.70
C THR A 139 -17.02 14.40 -17.63
N ALA A 140 -18.01 15.06 -18.23
CA ALA A 140 -18.89 14.45 -19.23
C ALA A 140 -18.13 13.99 -20.48
N LEU A 141 -17.21 14.83 -20.99
CA LEU A 141 -16.32 14.51 -22.11
C LEU A 141 -15.42 13.31 -21.79
N LEU A 142 -14.81 13.27 -20.60
CA LEU A 142 -14.02 12.12 -20.16
C LEU A 142 -14.86 10.84 -20.06
N ILE A 143 -16.09 10.91 -19.53
CA ILE A 143 -17.00 9.74 -19.50
C ILE A 143 -17.27 9.23 -20.92
N VAL A 144 -17.53 10.12 -21.89
CA VAL A 144 -17.71 9.73 -23.30
C VAL A 144 -16.44 9.06 -23.86
N ILE A 145 -15.25 9.61 -23.64
CA ILE A 145 -13.99 8.99 -24.08
C ILE A 145 -13.77 7.62 -23.43
N PHE A 146 -13.90 7.49 -22.11
CA PHE A 146 -13.71 6.22 -21.41
C PHE A 146 -14.72 5.15 -21.83
N THR A 147 -15.95 5.53 -22.14
CA THR A 147 -17.00 4.58 -22.52
C THR A 147 -16.87 4.12 -23.98
N ILE A 148 -16.41 4.99 -24.88
CA ILE A 148 -15.95 4.59 -26.22
C ILE A 148 -14.73 3.66 -26.10
N GLY A 149 -13.76 3.99 -25.25
CA GLY A 149 -12.57 3.18 -25.00
C GLY A 149 -12.89 1.78 -24.47
N GLN A 150 -13.81 1.67 -23.49
CA GLN A 150 -14.31 0.38 -23.00
C GLN A 150 -15.02 -0.42 -24.10
N TYR A 151 -15.84 0.22 -24.94
CA TYR A 151 -16.52 -0.45 -26.05
C TYR A 151 -15.52 -0.99 -27.08
N LEU A 152 -14.50 -0.21 -27.44
CA LEU A 152 -13.40 -0.65 -28.31
C LEU A 152 -12.61 -1.80 -27.68
N PHE A 153 -12.36 -1.78 -26.36
CA PHE A 153 -11.70 -2.87 -25.63
C PHE A 153 -12.53 -4.17 -25.64
N TYR A 154 -13.86 -4.08 -25.45
CA TYR A 154 -14.75 -5.24 -25.57
C TYR A 154 -14.78 -5.80 -27.00
N TRP A 155 -14.71 -4.94 -28.03
CA TRP A 155 -14.56 -5.38 -29.42
C TRP A 155 -13.19 -6.00 -29.71
N ALA A 156 -12.10 -5.48 -29.13
CA ALA A 156 -10.77 -6.06 -29.25
C ALA A 156 -10.71 -7.48 -28.65
N SER A 157 -11.23 -7.68 -27.42
CA SER A 157 -11.29 -9.01 -26.80
C SER A 157 -12.23 -9.98 -27.55
N TYR A 158 -13.31 -9.48 -28.16
CA TYR A 158 -14.14 -10.29 -29.06
C TYR A 158 -13.37 -10.73 -30.32
N PHE A 159 -12.60 -9.83 -30.92
CA PHE A 159 -11.80 -10.11 -32.12
C PHE A 159 -10.62 -11.06 -31.83
N GLU A 160 -9.94 -10.89 -30.70
CA GLU A 160 -8.90 -11.81 -30.19
C GLU A 160 -9.44 -13.23 -29.97
N LYS A 161 -10.60 -13.37 -29.31
CA LYS A 161 -11.28 -14.66 -29.11
C LYS A 161 -11.74 -15.29 -30.42
N ARG A 162 -12.04 -14.47 -31.43
CA ARG A 162 -12.36 -14.97 -32.78
C ARG A 162 -11.12 -15.48 -33.49
N LEU A 163 -10.03 -14.69 -33.55
CA LEU A 163 -8.77 -15.07 -34.20
C LEU A 163 -8.17 -16.35 -33.61
N THR A 164 -8.06 -16.43 -32.29
CA THR A 164 -7.51 -17.61 -31.60
C THR A 164 -8.36 -18.88 -31.84
N LEU A 165 -9.66 -18.72 -32.04
CA LEU A 165 -10.57 -19.82 -32.39
C LEU A 165 -10.45 -20.21 -33.87
N ASP A 166 -10.33 -19.23 -34.78
CA ASP A 166 -10.06 -19.46 -36.19
C ASP A 166 -8.72 -20.19 -36.40
N ASP A 167 -7.65 -19.82 -35.69
CA ASP A 167 -6.38 -20.54 -35.67
C ASP A 167 -6.52 -21.97 -35.15
N ALA A 168 -7.28 -22.18 -34.07
CA ALA A 168 -7.54 -23.51 -33.53
C ALA A 168 -8.35 -24.40 -34.50
N LEU A 169 -9.28 -23.83 -35.28
CA LEU A 169 -10.02 -24.53 -36.32
C LEU A 169 -9.16 -24.79 -37.56
N ASN A 170 -8.35 -23.83 -38.01
CA ASN A 170 -7.41 -24.01 -39.12
C ASN A 170 -6.34 -25.07 -38.80
N ALA A 171 -5.90 -25.15 -37.53
CA ALA A 171 -5.03 -26.21 -37.06
C ALA A 171 -5.71 -27.60 -37.02
N LYS A 172 -7.04 -27.68 -36.90
CA LYS A 172 -7.82 -28.91 -37.10
C LYS A 172 -8.00 -29.22 -38.60
N LEU A 173 -8.36 -28.24 -39.42
CA LEU A 173 -8.47 -28.34 -40.89
C LEU A 173 -7.22 -28.99 -41.47
N LYS A 174 -6.04 -28.44 -41.16
CA LYS A 174 -4.72 -28.92 -41.62
C LYS A 174 -4.37 -30.34 -41.14
N LYS A 175 -5.04 -30.87 -40.11
CA LYS A 175 -4.93 -32.27 -39.66
C LYS A 175 -5.92 -33.21 -40.38
N ILE A 176 -7.05 -32.70 -40.87
CA ILE A 176 -8.08 -33.45 -41.58
C ILE A 176 -7.80 -33.51 -43.09
N GLU A 177 -7.34 -32.41 -43.70
CA GLU A 177 -6.86 -32.38 -45.10
C GLU A 177 -5.76 -33.42 -45.36
N ARG A 178 -4.87 -33.62 -44.38
CA ARG A 178 -3.83 -34.66 -44.40
C ARG A 178 -4.38 -36.09 -44.37
N LYS A 179 -5.70 -36.30 -44.19
CA LYS A 179 -6.33 -37.62 -44.04
C LYS A 179 -7.23 -38.03 -45.22
N LYS A 180 -8.09 -37.15 -45.79
CA LYS A 180 -8.66 -37.21 -47.17
C LYS A 180 -9.78 -36.19 -47.44
N GLN A 181 -10.14 -36.04 -48.72
CA GLN A 181 -11.32 -35.35 -49.31
C GLN A 181 -11.62 -33.91 -48.83
N LYS A 182 -11.03 -32.91 -49.52
CA LYS A 182 -11.22 -31.47 -49.25
C LYS A 182 -12.68 -30.99 -49.23
N GLY A 183 -13.54 -31.46 -50.15
CA GLY A 183 -14.86 -30.88 -50.37
C GLY A 183 -15.77 -30.94 -49.14
N LYS A 184 -16.07 -32.16 -48.66
CA LYS A 184 -16.99 -32.38 -47.54
C LYS A 184 -16.49 -31.81 -46.20
N VAL A 185 -15.17 -31.79 -46.02
CA VAL A 185 -14.49 -31.25 -44.83
C VAL A 185 -14.66 -29.73 -44.72
N SER A 186 -14.82 -29.01 -45.83
CA SER A 186 -15.01 -27.56 -45.81
C SER A 186 -16.36 -27.15 -45.20
N GLU A 187 -17.41 -27.90 -45.53
CA GLU A 187 -18.80 -27.64 -45.13
C GLU A 187 -19.02 -27.97 -43.65
N GLU A 188 -18.61 -29.18 -43.22
CA GLU A 188 -18.62 -29.62 -41.82
C GLU A 188 -17.81 -28.66 -40.91
N LEU A 189 -16.67 -28.17 -41.38
CA LEU A 189 -15.87 -27.20 -40.62
C LEU A 189 -16.53 -25.82 -40.56
N GLU A 190 -17.35 -25.42 -41.53
CA GLU A 190 -18.10 -24.17 -41.49
C GLU A 190 -19.28 -24.22 -40.53
N GLU A 191 -19.96 -25.36 -40.41
CA GLU A 191 -20.93 -25.59 -39.33
C GLU A 191 -20.25 -25.51 -37.96
N ILE A 192 -19.12 -26.19 -37.77
CA ILE A 192 -18.33 -26.12 -36.52
C ILE A 192 -17.84 -24.69 -36.23
N ARG A 193 -17.41 -23.93 -37.25
CA ARG A 193 -16.98 -22.53 -37.13
C ARG A 193 -18.13 -21.64 -36.67
N ASN A 194 -19.31 -21.78 -37.28
CA ASN A 194 -20.50 -21.01 -36.94
C ASN A 194 -21.06 -21.38 -35.56
N GLN A 195 -21.03 -22.66 -35.17
CA GLN A 195 -21.39 -23.14 -33.83
C GLN A 195 -20.43 -22.64 -32.76
N ALA A 196 -19.14 -22.52 -33.07
CA ALA A 196 -18.15 -21.99 -32.14
C ALA A 196 -18.24 -20.45 -32.01
N TYR A 197 -18.48 -19.74 -33.12
CA TYR A 197 -18.75 -18.31 -33.11
C TYR A 197 -20.02 -17.94 -32.32
N SER A 198 -21.08 -18.76 -32.35
CA SER A 198 -22.33 -18.46 -31.64
C SER A 198 -22.20 -18.58 -30.10
N GLN A 199 -21.16 -19.26 -29.60
CA GLN A 199 -20.80 -19.29 -28.18
C GLN A 199 -20.07 -18.02 -27.72
N ILE A 200 -19.47 -17.25 -28.64
CA ILE A 200 -18.80 -15.99 -28.30
C ILE A 200 -19.85 -14.88 -28.18
N ALA A 201 -20.15 -14.48 -26.93
CA ALA A 201 -21.03 -13.35 -26.65
C ALA A 201 -20.52 -12.06 -27.32
N LYS A 202 -21.33 -11.51 -28.24
CA LYS A 202 -21.01 -10.26 -28.94
C LYS A 202 -21.06 -9.05 -27.97
N PRO A 203 -20.16 -8.08 -28.10
CA PRO A 203 -20.16 -6.87 -27.27
C PRO A 203 -21.47 -6.08 -27.47
N SER A 204 -22.26 -5.93 -26.41
CA SER A 204 -23.56 -5.26 -26.42
C SER A 204 -23.47 -3.84 -25.90
N GLY A 205 -24.16 -2.90 -26.55
CA GLY A 205 -24.23 -1.50 -26.11
C GLY A 205 -24.80 -1.31 -24.70
N TRP A 206 -25.62 -2.26 -24.24
CA TRP A 206 -26.19 -2.27 -22.89
C TRP A 206 -25.18 -2.61 -21.79
N ASN A 207 -23.96 -3.04 -22.16
CA ASN A 207 -22.86 -3.31 -21.23
C ASN A 207 -21.89 -2.13 -21.07
N LEU A 208 -22.14 -0.96 -21.67
CA LEU A 208 -21.33 0.23 -21.40
C LEU A 208 -21.64 0.78 -20.00
N TRP A 209 -20.61 1.36 -19.37
CA TRP A 209 -20.65 1.86 -17.99
C TRP A 209 -21.86 2.73 -17.60
N PRO A 210 -22.38 3.67 -18.43
CA PRO A 210 -23.50 4.52 -18.03
C PRO A 210 -24.79 3.73 -17.81
N PHE A 211 -25.07 2.75 -18.69
CA PHE A 211 -26.25 1.89 -18.57
C PHE A 211 -26.12 0.90 -17.41
N GLN A 212 -24.90 0.36 -17.22
CA GLN A 212 -24.59 -0.49 -16.06
C GLN A 212 -24.70 0.28 -14.74
N LEU A 213 -24.24 1.53 -14.68
CA LEU A 213 -24.32 2.39 -13.50
C LEU A 213 -25.78 2.72 -13.14
N VAL A 214 -26.62 3.08 -14.11
CA VAL A 214 -28.07 3.29 -13.88
C VAL A 214 -28.75 2.01 -13.39
N ARG A 215 -28.43 0.85 -13.98
CA ARG A 215 -28.95 -0.45 -13.53
C ARG A 215 -28.46 -0.81 -12.12
N PHE A 216 -27.19 -0.55 -11.83
CA PHE A 216 -26.57 -0.78 -10.51
C PHE A 216 -27.22 0.10 -9.45
N VAL A 217 -27.29 1.42 -9.65
CA VAL A 217 -27.92 2.37 -8.71
C VAL A 217 -29.38 1.97 -8.44
N LYS A 218 -30.16 1.63 -9.46
CA LYS A 218 -31.53 1.12 -9.26
C LYS A 218 -31.57 -0.18 -8.45
N GLY A 219 -30.65 -1.11 -8.71
CA GLY A 219 -30.52 -2.34 -7.93
C GLY A 219 -30.12 -2.08 -6.48
N SER A 220 -29.14 -1.22 -6.24
CA SER A 220 -28.67 -0.84 -4.90
C SER A 220 -29.74 -0.14 -4.08
N VAL A 221 -30.55 0.75 -4.69
CA VAL A 221 -31.68 1.41 -3.99
C VAL A 221 -32.77 0.40 -3.62
N VAL A 222 -33.05 -0.59 -4.46
CA VAL A 222 -34.04 -1.65 -4.15
C VAL A 222 -33.50 -2.66 -3.11
N ALA A 223 -32.20 -2.96 -3.12
CA ALA A 223 -31.56 -3.87 -2.17
C ALA A 223 -31.14 -3.20 -0.84
N ALA A 224 -31.10 -1.87 -0.77
CA ALA A 224 -30.73 -1.10 0.42
C ALA A 224 -31.51 -1.50 1.70
N PRO A 225 -32.85 -1.63 1.71
CA PRO A 225 -33.57 -2.03 2.93
C PRO A 225 -33.15 -3.41 3.44
N GLU A 226 -32.96 -4.39 2.54
CA GLU A 226 -32.52 -5.74 2.91
C GLU A 226 -31.08 -5.74 3.45
N TYR A 227 -30.17 -4.98 2.81
CA TYR A 227 -28.80 -4.82 3.29
C TYR A 227 -28.74 -4.15 4.68
N VAL A 228 -29.59 -3.13 4.92
CA VAL A 228 -29.73 -2.47 6.22
C VAL A 228 -30.32 -3.40 7.28
N GLN A 229 -31.24 -4.31 6.93
CA GLN A 229 -31.75 -5.34 7.84
C GLN A 229 -30.62 -6.28 8.28
N ARG A 230 -29.88 -6.88 7.33
CA ARG A 230 -28.73 -7.75 7.65
C ARG A 230 -27.68 -7.06 8.53
N LEU A 231 -27.40 -5.77 8.29
CA LEU A 231 -26.47 -4.99 9.11
C LEU A 231 -26.99 -4.74 10.54
N LYS A 232 -28.30 -4.61 10.75
CA LYS A 232 -28.88 -4.53 12.11
C LYS A 232 -28.74 -5.87 12.83
N GLU A 233 -29.10 -6.97 12.18
CA GLU A 233 -28.95 -8.34 12.72
C GLU A 233 -27.49 -8.65 13.12
N GLU A 234 -26.51 -8.23 12.31
CA GLU A 234 -25.08 -8.29 12.64
C GLU A 234 -24.70 -7.53 13.91
N VAL A 235 -25.25 -6.33 14.12
CA VAL A 235 -24.98 -5.46 15.27
C VAL A 235 -25.67 -5.99 16.52
N GLU A 236 -26.91 -6.45 16.41
CA GLU A 236 -27.68 -7.05 17.51
C GLU A 236 -27.04 -8.37 17.96
N ARG A 237 -26.60 -9.22 17.03
CA ARG A 237 -25.83 -10.44 17.32
C ARG A 237 -24.55 -10.12 18.11
N LYS A 238 -23.75 -9.14 17.65
CA LYS A 238 -22.52 -8.68 18.33
C LYS A 238 -22.78 -7.99 19.67
N LYS A 239 -24.01 -7.53 19.95
CA LYS A 239 -24.44 -6.99 21.24
C LYS A 239 -24.80 -8.14 22.20
N ALA A 240 -25.60 -9.11 21.74
CA ALA A 240 -25.96 -10.30 22.50
C ALA A 240 -24.73 -11.16 22.87
N GLU A 241 -23.78 -11.32 21.95
CA GLU A 241 -22.50 -12.02 22.20
C GLU A 241 -21.71 -11.37 23.37
N LYS A 242 -21.72 -10.04 23.48
CA LYS A 242 -21.05 -9.31 24.57
C LYS A 242 -21.81 -9.38 25.88
N GLU A 243 -23.14 -9.29 25.83
CA GLU A 243 -23.99 -9.38 27.02
C GLU A 243 -23.92 -10.77 27.65
N ALA A 244 -23.90 -11.83 26.83
CA ALA A 244 -23.69 -13.21 27.26
C ALA A 244 -22.25 -13.47 27.78
N ALA A 245 -21.24 -12.79 27.26
CA ALA A 245 -19.87 -12.86 27.79
C ALA A 245 -19.79 -12.23 29.20
N LEU A 246 -20.36 -11.04 29.37
CA LEU A 246 -20.43 -10.34 30.66
C LEU A 246 -21.29 -11.09 31.69
N GLU A 247 -22.29 -11.85 31.27
CA GLU A 247 -23.09 -12.72 32.15
C GLU A 247 -22.28 -13.92 32.66
N LYS A 248 -21.48 -14.56 31.80
CA LYS A 248 -20.57 -15.65 32.20
C LYS A 248 -19.48 -15.18 33.16
N GLU A 249 -18.86 -14.02 32.88
CA GLU A 249 -17.87 -13.41 33.77
C GLU A 249 -18.45 -13.20 35.19
N ARG A 250 -19.68 -12.68 35.28
CA ARG A 250 -20.41 -12.53 36.56
C ARG A 250 -20.87 -13.85 37.17
N GLU A 251 -20.96 -14.95 36.42
CA GLU A 251 -21.21 -16.30 36.97
C GLU A 251 -19.93 -16.91 37.54
N GLU A 252 -18.80 -16.78 36.84
CA GLU A 252 -17.49 -17.20 37.31
C GLU A 252 -17.08 -16.45 38.60
N GLU A 253 -17.36 -15.14 38.69
CA GLU A 253 -17.20 -14.36 39.91
C GLU A 253 -18.06 -14.91 41.08
N ARG A 254 -19.36 -15.16 40.87
CA ARG A 254 -20.25 -15.71 41.91
C ARG A 254 -19.76 -17.07 42.41
N LEU A 255 -19.34 -17.95 41.50
CA LEU A 255 -18.78 -19.26 41.85
C LEU A 255 -17.45 -19.14 42.61
N LEU A 256 -16.61 -18.17 42.27
CA LEU A 256 -15.37 -17.87 43.00
C LEU A 256 -15.64 -17.31 44.40
N GLU A 257 -16.70 -16.54 44.62
CA GLU A 257 -17.10 -16.09 45.95
C GLU A 257 -17.67 -17.22 46.81
N GLU A 258 -18.57 -18.05 46.26
CA GLU A 258 -19.12 -19.21 46.97
C GLU A 258 -18.03 -20.22 47.38
N GLN A 259 -16.99 -20.39 46.53
CA GLN A 259 -15.80 -21.18 46.86
C GLN A 259 -14.88 -20.52 47.91
N LYS A 260 -14.90 -19.20 48.08
CA LYS A 260 -14.17 -18.51 49.16
C LYS A 260 -14.90 -18.68 50.49
N GLU A 261 -16.23 -18.50 50.52
CA GLU A 261 -17.03 -18.63 51.74
C GLU A 261 -17.01 -20.04 52.35
N LYS A 262 -16.98 -21.08 51.50
CA LYS A 262 -16.91 -22.48 51.94
C LYS A 262 -15.57 -22.89 52.56
N LYS A 263 -14.54 -22.03 52.59
CA LYS A 263 -13.26 -22.32 53.25
C LYS A 263 -13.37 -22.13 54.77
N PRO A 264 -12.95 -23.12 55.59
CA PRO A 264 -13.16 -23.07 57.04
C PRO A 264 -12.43 -21.88 57.68
N ARG A 265 -13.14 -21.12 58.53
CA ARG A 265 -12.60 -19.94 59.24
C ARG A 265 -11.43 -20.34 60.16
N ARG A 266 -10.20 -20.12 59.69
CA ARG A 266 -8.95 -20.28 60.45
C ARG A 266 -9.03 -19.45 61.75
N ARG A 267 -8.86 -20.11 62.90
CA ARG A 267 -8.90 -19.46 64.22
C ARG A 267 -7.82 -18.37 64.31
N LYS A 268 -8.15 -17.22 64.91
CA LYS A 268 -7.17 -16.16 65.21
C LYS A 268 -6.19 -16.64 66.27
N ALA A 269 -4.91 -16.30 66.11
CA ALA A 269 -3.87 -16.55 67.12
C ALA A 269 -3.96 -15.55 68.28
N ALA A 270 -3.33 -15.88 69.41
CA ALA A 270 -3.24 -15.01 70.58
C ALA A 270 -2.20 -13.88 70.37
N PRO A 271 -2.28 -12.77 71.14
CA PRO A 271 -1.28 -11.70 71.09
C PRO A 271 0.11 -12.17 71.53
N ILE A 272 1.15 -11.60 70.92
CA ILE A 272 2.56 -11.84 71.25
C ILE A 272 3.07 -10.62 72.06
N PRO A 273 3.90 -10.78 73.09
CA PRO A 273 4.47 -9.65 73.84
C PRO A 273 5.38 -8.77 72.99
N GLU A 274 5.38 -7.47 73.27
CA GLU A 274 6.33 -6.51 72.67
C GLU A 274 7.73 -6.65 73.30
N LEU A 275 8.77 -6.43 72.49
CA LEU A 275 10.17 -6.34 72.90
C LEU A 275 10.77 -5.06 72.30
N ASN A 276 11.65 -4.40 73.04
CA ASN A 276 12.10 -3.04 72.76
C ASN A 276 13.23 -2.95 71.70
N GLU A 277 13.40 -1.77 71.11
CA GLU A 277 14.28 -1.49 69.95
C GLU A 277 15.81 -1.67 70.16
N SER A 278 16.28 -2.15 71.32
CA SER A 278 17.70 -2.08 71.72
C SER A 278 18.66 -3.03 70.98
N ASP A 279 18.15 -4.07 70.33
CA ASP A 279 18.99 -5.20 69.90
C ASP A 279 19.58 -5.03 68.47
N TYR A 280 19.18 -3.97 67.74
CA TYR A 280 19.69 -3.66 66.41
C TYR A 280 21.03 -2.90 66.42
N SER A 281 22.13 -3.58 66.82
CA SER A 281 23.47 -2.95 66.77
C SER A 281 24.66 -3.83 66.36
N ASN A 282 24.50 -5.12 66.04
CA ASN A 282 25.66 -5.95 65.64
C ASN A 282 25.35 -7.16 64.72
N ILE A 283 25.00 -6.91 63.45
CA ILE A 283 25.01 -7.93 62.38
C ILE A 283 25.64 -7.34 61.10
N GLN A 284 26.61 -8.04 60.51
CA GLN A 284 27.24 -7.68 59.23
C GLN A 284 26.46 -8.29 58.04
N PRO A 285 26.51 -7.67 56.84
CA PRO A 285 25.76 -8.15 55.68
C PRO A 285 26.29 -9.49 55.14
N VAL A 286 25.47 -10.53 55.22
CA VAL A 286 25.71 -11.85 54.62
C VAL A 286 25.16 -11.86 53.18
N PRO A 287 25.89 -12.37 52.18
CA PRO A 287 25.47 -12.27 50.77
C PRO A 287 24.23 -13.11 50.44
N MET A 288 23.38 -12.54 49.59
CA MET A 288 22.15 -13.14 49.08
C MET A 288 22.47 -14.22 48.03
N ASN A 289 22.34 -15.49 48.40
CA ASN A 289 22.16 -16.64 47.48
C ASN A 289 21.62 -17.83 48.27
N VAL A 290 20.28 -17.96 48.34
CA VAL A 290 19.59 -19.14 48.89
C VAL A 290 18.60 -19.65 47.85
N GLU A 291 18.86 -20.84 47.33
CA GLU A 291 18.03 -21.50 46.32
C GLU A 291 16.85 -22.20 47.02
N LEU A 292 15.67 -21.58 46.97
CA LEU A 292 14.46 -22.10 47.61
C LEU A 292 13.86 -23.28 46.84
N LYS A 293 14.30 -24.50 47.19
CA LYS A 293 13.56 -25.73 46.90
C LYS A 293 12.40 -25.88 47.88
N GLU A 294 11.17 -25.72 47.41
CA GLU A 294 10.02 -26.32 48.10
C GLU A 294 10.04 -27.84 47.87
N VAL A 295 9.87 -28.60 48.95
CA VAL A 295 9.73 -30.06 48.95
C VAL A 295 8.40 -30.37 49.59
N VAL A 296 7.56 -31.13 48.88
CA VAL A 296 6.26 -31.58 49.38
C VAL A 296 6.23 -33.11 49.29
N GLU A 297 6.27 -33.76 50.46
CA GLU A 297 6.12 -35.21 50.56
C GLU A 297 4.64 -35.61 50.53
N ILE A 298 4.29 -36.58 49.69
CA ILE A 298 3.02 -37.30 49.72
C ILE A 298 3.34 -38.79 49.54
N ASP A 299 2.82 -39.62 50.44
CA ASP A 299 2.77 -41.09 50.38
C ASP A 299 4.09 -41.86 50.11
N GLY A 300 5.24 -41.25 50.41
CA GLY A 300 6.50 -41.97 50.67
C GLY A 300 7.34 -42.39 49.47
N GLU A 301 6.92 -42.11 48.23
CA GLU A 301 7.72 -42.35 47.03
C GLU A 301 8.22 -41.03 46.39
N THR A 302 9.54 -40.89 46.22
CA THR A 302 10.17 -39.67 45.70
C THR A 302 10.03 -39.55 44.18
N HIS A 303 8.94 -38.95 43.71
CA HIS A 303 8.78 -38.62 42.29
C HIS A 303 9.55 -37.34 41.89
N GLU A 304 10.63 -37.51 41.12
CA GLU A 304 11.34 -36.40 40.46
C GLU A 304 10.48 -35.79 39.34
N PHE A 305 9.63 -34.81 39.68
CA PHE A 305 8.98 -33.96 38.69
C PHE A 305 9.98 -32.95 38.11
N ALA A 306 10.59 -33.31 36.98
CA ALA A 306 11.45 -32.42 36.20
C ALA A 306 10.65 -31.20 35.67
N SER A 307 10.84 -30.04 36.31
CA SER A 307 10.16 -28.77 35.98
C SER A 307 10.55 -28.26 34.59
N THR A 308 9.72 -28.56 33.59
CA THR A 308 9.92 -28.18 32.18
C THR A 308 9.31 -26.81 31.87
N GLU A 309 9.60 -25.81 32.70
CA GLU A 309 9.07 -24.45 32.58
C GLU A 309 9.93 -23.53 31.69
N VAL A 310 9.68 -23.57 30.37
CA VAL A 310 9.97 -22.44 29.46
C VAL A 310 8.77 -22.14 28.55
N SER A 311 7.57 -22.05 29.16
CA SER A 311 6.36 -21.65 28.45
C SER A 311 6.23 -20.12 28.46
N GLY A 312 6.56 -19.46 27.35
CA GLY A 312 6.33 -18.01 27.17
C GLY A 312 7.40 -17.20 26.45
N SER A 313 8.58 -17.76 26.16
CA SER A 313 9.65 -17.04 25.46
C SER A 313 9.24 -16.65 24.04
N LEU A 314 9.67 -15.48 23.54
CA LEU A 314 9.52 -15.12 22.13
C LEU A 314 10.22 -16.16 21.23
N TRP A 315 9.77 -16.31 19.99
CA TRP A 315 10.47 -17.13 19.00
C TRP A 315 11.66 -16.35 18.45
N THR A 316 12.87 -16.87 18.64
CA THR A 316 14.10 -16.33 18.01
C THR A 316 14.37 -16.97 16.66
N ASP A 317 15.28 -16.41 15.88
CA ASP A 317 15.73 -17.01 14.63
C ASP A 317 16.47 -18.35 14.86
N ASP A 318 17.18 -18.49 16.00
CA ASP A 318 17.74 -19.75 16.48
C ASP A 318 16.66 -20.83 16.70
N ASP A 319 15.53 -20.47 17.34
CA ASP A 319 14.39 -21.37 17.55
C ASP A 319 13.74 -21.76 16.22
N ILE A 320 13.63 -20.83 15.28
CA ILE A 320 13.08 -21.07 13.94
C ILE A 320 13.98 -22.04 13.16
N ALA A 321 15.31 -21.83 13.20
CA ALA A 321 16.28 -22.73 12.58
C ALA A 321 16.22 -24.14 13.20
N MET A 322 16.12 -24.24 14.53
CA MET A 322 15.96 -25.52 15.23
C MET A 322 14.64 -26.21 14.86
N LEU A 323 13.53 -25.47 14.80
CA LEU A 323 12.23 -25.99 14.37
C LEU A 323 12.29 -26.53 12.93
N VAL A 324 12.89 -25.81 11.99
CA VAL A 324 13.06 -26.28 10.60
C VAL A 324 13.91 -27.55 10.54
N LYS A 325 15.00 -27.63 11.32
CA LYS A 325 15.86 -28.82 11.42
C LYS A 325 15.11 -30.04 11.99
N LEU A 326 14.30 -29.83 13.02
CA LEU A 326 13.47 -30.89 13.62
C LEU A 326 12.27 -31.29 12.74
N MET A 327 11.67 -30.35 12.00
CA MET A 327 10.61 -30.63 11.02
C MET A 327 11.12 -31.45 9.82
N LYS A 328 12.39 -31.29 9.43
CA LYS A 328 13.06 -32.17 8.44
C LYS A 328 13.36 -33.55 9.05
N ARG A 329 13.85 -33.62 10.29
CA ARG A 329 14.14 -34.89 11.01
C ARG A 329 12.90 -35.74 11.26
N HIS A 330 11.75 -35.12 11.54
CA HIS A 330 10.48 -35.80 11.75
C HIS A 330 9.51 -35.46 10.61
N PRO A 331 9.43 -36.25 9.53
CA PRO A 331 8.49 -36.01 8.42
C PRO A 331 7.02 -36.20 8.84
N GLY A 332 6.10 -35.86 7.94
CA GLY A 332 4.66 -36.08 8.15
C GLY A 332 4.32 -37.57 8.18
N GLY A 333 3.44 -37.98 9.10
CA GLY A 333 3.01 -39.39 9.29
C GLY A 333 3.61 -40.08 10.52
N VAL A 334 4.65 -39.53 11.14
CA VAL A 334 5.20 -40.03 12.41
C VAL A 334 4.20 -39.79 13.55
N LYS A 335 3.92 -40.82 14.36
CA LYS A 335 3.09 -40.70 15.58
C LYS A 335 3.72 -39.70 16.56
N ASP A 336 2.87 -38.88 17.19
CA ASP A 336 3.26 -37.90 18.21
C ASP A 336 4.39 -36.95 17.77
N ARG A 337 4.46 -36.66 16.46
CA ARG A 337 5.42 -35.75 15.82
C ARG A 337 5.59 -34.45 16.59
N TRP A 338 4.48 -33.84 17.03
CA TRP A 338 4.51 -32.53 17.66
C TRP A 338 5.02 -32.61 19.10
N GLN A 339 4.70 -33.66 19.87
CA GLN A 339 5.28 -33.90 21.18
C GLN A 339 6.79 -34.16 21.09
N ASN A 340 7.23 -34.92 20.09
CA ASN A 340 8.66 -35.22 19.86
C ASN A 340 9.50 -33.99 19.45
N ILE A 341 8.94 -33.07 18.65
CA ILE A 341 9.60 -31.79 18.35
C ILE A 341 9.53 -30.86 19.58
N ALA A 342 8.42 -30.85 20.31
CA ALA A 342 8.20 -30.00 21.48
C ALA A 342 9.11 -30.33 22.66
N SER A 343 9.33 -31.62 22.96
CA SER A 343 10.27 -32.05 24.00
C SER A 343 11.71 -31.66 23.66
N ALA A 344 12.12 -31.81 22.40
CA ALA A 344 13.42 -31.36 21.91
C ALA A 344 13.61 -29.83 21.98
N MET A 345 12.55 -29.05 21.74
CA MET A 345 12.56 -27.58 21.83
C MET A 345 12.22 -27.01 23.21
N LYS A 346 11.85 -27.84 24.20
CA LYS A 346 11.33 -27.44 25.52
C LYS A 346 10.16 -26.42 25.46
N ARG A 347 9.33 -26.49 24.41
CA ARG A 347 8.12 -25.66 24.19
C ARG A 347 6.86 -26.55 24.22
N SER A 348 5.67 -25.97 24.16
CA SER A 348 4.43 -26.76 24.08
C SER A 348 4.16 -27.29 22.65
N ALA A 349 3.61 -28.52 22.54
CA ALA A 349 3.30 -29.14 21.24
C ALA A 349 2.30 -28.33 20.39
N TYR A 350 1.34 -27.67 21.03
CA TYR A 350 0.40 -26.76 20.37
C TYR A 350 1.10 -25.53 19.77
N GLU A 351 2.01 -24.89 20.52
CA GLU A 351 2.74 -23.71 20.06
C GLU A 351 3.70 -24.04 18.91
N VAL A 352 4.43 -25.16 19.02
CA VAL A 352 5.31 -25.69 17.97
C VAL A 352 4.53 -25.96 16.68
N ALA A 353 3.39 -26.64 16.75
CA ALA A 353 2.53 -26.88 15.58
C ALA A 353 2.02 -25.56 14.97
N LYS A 354 1.58 -24.61 15.82
CA LYS A 354 1.07 -23.29 15.41
C LYS A 354 2.15 -22.38 14.79
N MET A 355 3.41 -22.56 15.15
CA MET A 355 4.53 -21.87 14.50
C MET A 355 4.95 -22.56 13.19
N ALA A 356 4.99 -23.89 13.18
CA ALA A 356 5.28 -24.69 11.98
C ALA A 356 4.28 -24.41 10.83
N CYS A 357 2.98 -24.21 11.13
CA CYS A 357 1.99 -23.75 10.17
C CYS A 357 2.35 -22.37 9.60
N ARG A 358 2.65 -21.38 10.46
CA ARG A 358 3.00 -20.01 10.04
C ARG A 358 4.27 -19.93 9.20
N LEU A 359 5.28 -20.77 9.47
CA LEU A 359 6.48 -20.87 8.64
C LEU A 359 6.17 -21.43 7.25
N LYS A 360 5.24 -22.38 7.14
CA LYS A 360 4.77 -22.91 5.83
C LYS A 360 3.96 -21.87 5.05
N GLU A 361 3.13 -21.07 5.73
CA GLU A 361 2.34 -19.99 5.12
C GLU A 361 3.21 -18.83 4.62
N LYS A 362 4.28 -18.49 5.35
CA LYS A 362 5.16 -17.35 5.02
C LYS A 362 6.39 -17.69 4.16
N GLY A 363 6.63 -18.96 3.83
CA GLY A 363 7.67 -19.36 2.88
C GLY A 363 9.12 -19.07 3.33
N TYR A 364 9.42 -19.26 4.62
CA TYR A 364 10.73 -18.96 5.20
C TYR A 364 11.86 -19.83 4.57
N LYS A 365 12.75 -19.20 3.79
CA LYS A 365 14.05 -19.78 3.39
C LYS A 365 15.05 -19.65 4.54
N TYR A 366 15.98 -20.60 4.63
CA TYR A 366 17.08 -20.62 5.61
C TYR A 366 18.36 -21.03 4.89
N GLU A 367 19.37 -20.17 4.91
CA GLU A 367 20.70 -20.44 4.36
C GLU A 367 21.66 -20.93 5.46
N PRO A 368 22.29 -22.11 5.31
CA PRO A 368 23.22 -22.63 6.31
C PRO A 368 24.65 -22.07 6.12
N SER A 369 25.24 -21.52 7.18
CA SER A 369 26.68 -21.28 7.22
C SER A 369 27.46 -22.60 7.26
N ASN A 370 28.44 -22.77 6.37
CA ASN A 370 29.14 -24.03 6.14
C ASN A 370 29.89 -24.62 7.34
N THR A 371 29.83 -25.94 7.45
CA THR A 371 30.94 -26.79 7.88
C THR A 371 30.85 -28.09 7.07
N SER A 372 31.98 -28.73 6.76
CA SER A 372 32.12 -29.84 5.81
C SER A 372 31.40 -31.13 6.30
N ASP A 373 31.09 -32.14 5.48
CA ASP A 373 31.88 -32.71 4.36
C ASP A 373 31.09 -33.04 3.06
N ASN A 374 31.87 -33.25 2.00
CA ASN A 374 31.55 -33.77 0.64
C ASN A 374 30.68 -35.06 0.66
N GLU A 375 29.94 -35.50 -0.38
CA GLU A 375 29.67 -35.05 -1.77
C GLU A 375 28.49 -35.89 -2.37
N THR A 376 27.90 -35.69 -3.55
CA THR A 376 27.83 -34.63 -4.62
C THR A 376 26.30 -34.53 -4.97
N THR A 377 25.66 -33.95 -6.02
CA THR A 377 25.84 -33.23 -7.32
C THR A 377 24.46 -32.52 -7.56
N ALA A 378 24.21 -31.53 -8.43
CA ALA A 378 24.97 -30.61 -9.29
C ALA A 378 23.98 -29.48 -9.78
N ASP A 379 24.34 -28.74 -10.82
CA ASP A 379 23.49 -27.96 -11.74
C ASP A 379 22.52 -26.86 -11.21
N VAL A 380 23.12 -25.69 -10.92
CA VAL A 380 23.01 -24.46 -11.75
C VAL A 380 21.62 -23.81 -11.97
N ASN A 381 21.35 -22.71 -11.24
CA ASN A 381 21.14 -21.32 -11.75
C ASN A 381 20.47 -20.40 -10.70
N GLY A 382 20.87 -19.12 -10.63
CA GLY A 382 20.02 -18.04 -10.10
C GLY A 382 20.64 -17.01 -9.15
N ASP A 383 21.54 -16.15 -9.66
CA ASP A 383 21.91 -14.87 -9.03
C ASP A 383 20.65 -13.95 -8.96
N ALA A 384 20.32 -13.17 -7.91
CA ALA A 384 21.08 -12.41 -6.89
C ALA A 384 21.37 -10.95 -7.31
N ASP A 385 20.46 -10.04 -6.92
CA ASP A 385 20.55 -8.56 -6.90
C ASP A 385 19.30 -8.05 -6.15
N ASP A 386 19.31 -7.15 -5.16
CA ASP A 386 20.36 -6.63 -4.27
C ASP A 386 19.67 -6.08 -2.98
N SER A 387 20.46 -5.59 -2.01
CA SER A 387 20.07 -4.89 -0.78
C SER A 387 19.47 -5.75 0.35
N ASP A 388 20.35 -6.37 1.12
CA ASP A 388 20.51 -5.94 2.51
C ASP A 388 21.99 -6.04 2.91
N SER A 389 22.48 -5.10 3.73
CA SER A 389 23.87 -5.11 4.21
C SER A 389 24.01 -6.11 5.36
N ASP A 390 24.48 -7.32 5.06
CA ASP A 390 24.60 -8.46 6.00
C ASP A 390 25.74 -8.25 7.03
N ASP A 391 25.60 -7.22 7.86
CA ASP A 391 26.43 -6.98 9.04
C ASP A 391 26.12 -8.05 10.12
N PRO A 392 27.11 -8.82 10.58
CA PRO A 392 26.95 -9.75 11.69
C PRO A 392 26.38 -9.13 12.99
N SER A 393 26.38 -7.79 13.13
CA SER A 393 25.80 -7.07 14.26
C SER A 393 24.29 -7.24 14.43
N ASP A 394 23.50 -7.61 13.39
CA ASP A 394 22.03 -7.64 13.53
C ASP A 394 21.46 -8.98 14.02
N LYS A 395 22.28 -10.05 14.10
CA LYS A 395 21.85 -11.37 14.60
C LYS A 395 21.84 -11.40 16.15
N TRP A 396 20.66 -11.48 16.76
CA TRP A 396 20.45 -11.39 18.22
C TRP A 396 20.31 -12.76 18.90
N THR A 397 21.34 -13.19 19.64
CA THR A 397 21.27 -14.43 20.43
C THR A 397 20.34 -14.30 21.64
N GLN A 398 19.74 -15.41 22.09
CA GLN A 398 18.88 -15.44 23.28
C GLN A 398 19.60 -14.91 24.55
N LYS A 399 20.92 -15.10 24.65
CA LYS A 399 21.74 -14.57 25.76
C LYS A 399 21.84 -13.03 25.72
N GLN A 400 22.11 -12.45 24.55
CA GLN A 400 22.13 -10.99 24.37
C GLN A 400 20.73 -10.37 24.57
N GLN A 401 19.68 -11.03 24.08
CA GLN A 401 18.29 -10.60 24.30
C GLN A 401 17.92 -10.57 25.80
N LYS A 402 18.28 -11.60 26.58
CA LYS A 402 18.04 -11.61 28.04
C LYS A 402 18.87 -10.56 28.79
N LEU A 403 20.09 -10.27 28.34
CA LEU A 403 20.90 -9.18 28.89
C LEU A 403 20.30 -7.80 28.59
N LEU A 404 19.79 -7.58 27.36
CA LEU A 404 19.08 -6.36 26.97
C LEU A 404 17.81 -6.16 27.83
N GLU A 405 17.01 -7.21 28.01
CA GLU A 405 15.80 -7.15 28.84
C GLU A 405 16.11 -6.83 30.31
N ASN A 406 17.13 -7.47 30.89
CA ASN A 406 17.60 -7.15 32.24
C ASN A 406 18.11 -5.70 32.35
N ALA A 407 18.91 -5.23 31.39
CA ALA A 407 19.44 -3.86 31.37
C ALA A 407 18.34 -2.80 31.20
N LEU A 408 17.30 -3.09 30.40
CA LEU A 408 16.12 -2.23 30.24
C LEU A 408 15.27 -2.10 31.51
N VAL A 409 15.30 -3.11 32.40
CA VAL A 409 14.69 -3.07 33.73
C VAL A 409 15.57 -2.31 34.73
N GLN A 410 16.89 -2.55 34.72
CA GLN A 410 17.84 -1.84 35.60
C GLN A 410 17.92 -0.34 35.30
N PHE A 411 17.84 0.05 34.03
CA PHE A 411 17.83 1.45 33.61
C PHE A 411 16.45 1.84 33.05
N PRO A 412 15.53 2.38 33.88
CA PRO A 412 14.23 2.87 33.42
C PRO A 412 14.34 4.14 32.55
N LYS A 413 13.21 4.60 32.01
CA LYS A 413 13.14 5.87 31.26
C LYS A 413 13.49 7.06 32.18
N GLY A 414 14.33 7.98 31.69
CA GLY A 414 14.74 9.19 32.43
C GLY A 414 16.15 9.14 33.04
N VAL A 415 16.87 8.03 32.92
CA VAL A 415 18.30 7.95 33.30
C VAL A 415 19.17 8.56 32.19
N GLU A 416 20.14 9.40 32.54
CA GLU A 416 21.15 9.95 31.61
C GLU A 416 22.11 8.86 31.13
N ASP A 417 22.50 8.93 29.84
CA ASP A 417 23.32 7.94 29.14
C ASP A 417 22.80 6.49 29.21
N ARG A 418 21.48 6.33 29.37
CA ARG A 418 20.77 5.05 29.44
C ARG A 418 21.21 4.04 28.37
N TRP A 419 21.36 4.48 27.13
CA TRP A 419 21.62 3.57 26.00
C TRP A 419 23.08 3.13 25.91
N ASP A 420 24.01 3.99 26.34
CA ASP A 420 25.43 3.67 26.48
C ASP A 420 25.63 2.61 27.58
N ARG A 421 25.04 2.82 28.77
CA ARG A 421 25.07 1.83 29.87
C ARG A 421 24.38 0.50 29.53
N ILE A 422 23.35 0.52 28.68
CA ILE A 422 22.72 -0.71 28.17
C ILE A 422 23.65 -1.45 27.20
N ALA A 423 24.38 -0.74 26.34
CA ALA A 423 25.33 -1.35 25.40
C ALA A 423 26.51 -2.02 26.12
N GLU A 424 27.02 -1.43 27.21
CA GLU A 424 28.06 -2.04 28.06
C GLU A 424 27.65 -3.41 28.62
N ILE A 425 26.36 -3.63 28.90
CA ILE A 425 25.82 -4.90 29.43
C ILE A 425 25.56 -5.94 28.32
N VAL A 426 25.43 -5.52 27.05
CA VAL A 426 25.10 -6.41 25.92
C VAL A 426 26.34 -6.59 25.02
N PRO A 427 27.21 -7.60 25.30
CA PRO A 427 28.47 -7.75 24.59
C PRO A 427 28.28 -7.96 23.09
N GLY A 428 29.00 -7.17 22.30
CA GLY A 428 28.99 -7.26 20.83
C GLY A 428 27.77 -6.62 20.15
N LYS A 429 27.06 -5.69 20.81
CA LYS A 429 26.01 -4.84 20.19
C LYS A 429 26.29 -3.37 20.52
N THR A 430 26.02 -2.47 19.57
CA THR A 430 26.13 -1.03 19.83
C THR A 430 24.89 -0.50 20.56
N LYS A 431 24.95 0.73 21.05
CA LYS A 431 23.78 1.42 21.60
C LYS A 431 22.69 1.65 20.56
N GLU A 432 23.05 1.79 19.29
CA GLU A 432 22.09 1.92 18.20
C GLU A 432 21.33 0.61 17.98
N ASP A 433 22.01 -0.53 18.04
CA ASP A 433 21.37 -1.84 17.86
C ASP A 433 20.44 -2.15 19.04
N CYS A 434 20.84 -1.78 20.26
CA CYS A 434 19.97 -1.86 21.43
C CYS A 434 18.72 -0.98 21.28
N MET A 435 18.84 0.23 20.70
CA MET A 435 17.70 1.11 20.39
C MET A 435 16.81 0.55 19.26
N LYS A 436 17.39 0.07 18.16
CA LYS A 436 16.67 -0.60 17.04
C LYS A 436 15.85 -1.78 17.59
N ARG A 437 16.50 -2.65 18.38
CA ARG A 437 15.88 -3.86 18.95
C ARG A 437 14.77 -3.51 19.96
N PHE A 438 14.98 -2.52 20.83
CA PHE A 438 13.94 -2.04 21.74
C PHE A 438 12.71 -1.50 20.99
N LYS A 439 12.91 -0.70 19.93
CA LYS A 439 11.82 -0.19 19.09
C LYS A 439 11.01 -1.32 18.44
N TYR A 440 11.68 -2.30 17.86
CA TYR A 440 11.05 -3.50 17.30
C TYR A 440 10.19 -4.24 18.33
N LEU A 441 10.70 -4.47 19.54
CA LEU A 441 9.98 -5.14 20.63
C LEU A 441 8.76 -4.33 21.09
N ALA A 442 8.87 -3.00 21.18
CA ALA A 442 7.76 -2.12 21.54
C ALA A 442 6.63 -2.16 20.49
N ASP A 443 6.96 -2.08 19.20
CA ASP A 443 5.96 -2.19 18.13
C ASP A 443 5.37 -3.61 18.01
N TYR A 444 6.14 -4.67 18.29
CA TYR A 444 5.63 -6.05 18.37
C TYR A 444 4.60 -6.22 19.51
N ILE A 445 4.89 -5.71 20.72
CA ILE A 445 3.96 -5.73 21.85
C ILE A 445 2.70 -4.91 21.55
N LYS A 446 2.84 -3.78 20.85
CA LYS A 446 1.74 -2.93 20.40
C LYS A 446 0.86 -3.60 19.34
N GLN A 447 1.44 -4.41 18.44
CA GLN A 447 0.69 -5.27 17.51
C GLN A 447 -0.05 -6.40 18.24
N LYS A 448 0.55 -7.02 19.27
CA LYS A 448 -0.10 -8.07 20.08
C LYS A 448 -1.23 -7.57 21.00
N LYS A 449 -1.35 -6.25 21.20
CA LYS A 449 -2.43 -5.59 21.96
C LYS A 449 -3.54 -4.98 21.08
N ARG A 450 -3.51 -5.23 19.77
CA ARG A 450 -4.56 -4.87 18.81
C ARG A 450 -5.28 -6.13 18.30
#